data_AF-A0AAV5C7R5-F1
#
_entry.id   AF-A0AAV5C7R5-F1
#
_cell.length_a   1.000
_cell.length_b   1.000
_cell.length_c   1.000
_cell.angle_alpha   90.00
_cell.angle_beta   90.00
_cell.angle_gamma   90.00
#
_symmetry.space_group_name_H-M   'P 1'
#
loop_
_entity.id
_entity.type
_entity.pdbx_description
1 polymer ?
#
loop_
_entity_poly.entity_id
_entity_poly.type
_entity_poly.pdbx_seq_one_letter_code
_entity_poly.pdbx_strand_id
1 'polypeptide(L)'
;MGQHLEDLFPLIFFSMVSKRTSNRRTVQEALIGMKWIQDIHGIASIDVLREFIKLCYFIMDITLQPGVDDVHRWRLSNSGQYSVSSAYTALFQGSTQFGPWERV
;
A
#
# COMPACT_ATOMS: atom_id res chain seq x y z
N MET A 1 -10.79 1.82 5.19
CA MET A 1 -9.68 0.83 5.12
C MET A 1 -8.66 1.37 4.14
N GLY A 2 -7.36 1.36 4.46
CA GLY A 2 -6.34 1.73 3.46
C GLY A 2 -6.23 0.60 2.44
N GLN A 3 -6.38 0.91 1.15
CA GLN A 3 -6.18 -0.03 0.04
C GLN A 3 -4.80 0.21 -0.56
N HIS A 4 -4.07 -0.84 -0.95
CA HIS A 4 -2.79 -0.64 -1.63
C HIS A 4 -3.02 -0.21 -3.07
N LEU A 5 -2.08 0.56 -3.60
CA LEU A 5 -2.11 0.98 -5.01
C LEU A 5 -2.11 -0.23 -5.95
N GLU A 6 -1.41 -1.30 -5.55
CA GLU A 6 -1.31 -2.58 -6.27
C GLU A 6 -2.66 -3.30 -6.39
N ASP A 7 -3.51 -3.16 -5.37
CA ASP A 7 -4.84 -3.78 -5.36
C ASP A 7 -5.82 -2.99 -6.24
N LEU A 8 -5.64 -1.68 -6.32
CA LEU A 8 -6.52 -0.76 -7.04
C LEU A 8 -6.18 -0.62 -8.53
N PHE A 9 -4.89 -0.69 -8.87
CA PHE A 9 -4.37 -0.47 -10.22
C PHE A 9 -3.35 -1.57 -10.58
N PRO A 10 -3.76 -2.85 -10.56
CA PRO A 10 -2.86 -3.98 -10.74
C PRO A 10 -2.21 -4.00 -12.12
N LEU A 11 -2.90 -3.59 -13.18
CA LEU A 11 -2.32 -3.59 -14.52
C LEU A 11 -1.20 -2.57 -14.62
N ILE A 12 -1.41 -1.34 -14.14
CA ILE A 12 -0.34 -0.33 -14.15
C ILE A 12 0.83 -0.78 -13.28
N PHE A 13 0.55 -1.21 -12.05
CA PHE A 13 1.59 -1.51 -11.09
C PHE A 13 2.43 -2.72 -11.49
N PHE A 14 1.81 -3.82 -11.91
CA PHE A 14 2.54 -5.05 -12.21
C PHE A 14 3.05 -5.14 -13.65
N SER A 15 2.39 -4.48 -14.62
CA SER A 15 2.74 -4.63 -16.04
C SER A 15 3.47 -3.42 -16.63
N MET A 16 3.27 -2.21 -16.10
CA MET A 16 3.83 -1.00 -16.69
C MET A 16 4.95 -0.37 -15.86
N VAL A 17 5.04 -0.66 -14.56
CA VAL A 17 6.06 -0.08 -13.68
C VAL A 17 7.11 -1.13 -13.32
N SER A 18 8.38 -0.80 -13.46
CA SER A 18 9.45 -1.73 -13.08
C SER A 18 9.53 -1.89 -11.55
N LYS A 19 9.81 -3.11 -11.06
CA LYS A 19 10.04 -3.36 -9.63
C LYS A 19 11.14 -2.47 -9.03
N ARG A 20 12.17 -2.15 -9.82
CA ARG A 20 13.25 -1.25 -9.40
C ARG A 20 12.71 0.14 -9.11
N THR A 21 11.86 0.67 -9.98
CA THR A 21 11.25 1.99 -9.81
C THR A 21 10.32 2.00 -8.60
N SER A 22 9.42 1.02 -8.52
CA SER A 22 8.46 0.90 -7.42
C SER A 22 9.12 0.81 -6.04
N ASN A 23 10.28 0.15 -5.93
CA ASN A 23 10.96 -0.03 -4.65
C ASN A 23 11.84 1.16 -4.24
N ARG A 24 12.20 2.04 -5.17
CA ARG A 24 13.16 3.14 -4.91
C ARG A 24 12.53 4.51 -4.87
N ARG A 25 11.44 4.72 -5.61
CA ARG A 25 10.78 6.02 -5.70
C ARG A 25 9.84 6.22 -4.53
N THR A 26 9.95 7.37 -3.88
CA THR A 26 9.02 7.74 -2.81
C THR A 26 7.71 8.30 -3.40
N VAL A 27 6.63 8.29 -2.62
CA VAL A 27 5.35 8.91 -3.03
C VAL A 27 5.55 10.39 -3.33
N GLN A 28 6.33 11.10 -2.51
CA GLN A 28 6.64 12.51 -2.74
C GLN A 28 7.33 12.72 -4.09
N GLU A 29 8.37 11.96 -4.40
CA GLU A 29 9.09 12.05 -5.68
C GLU A 29 8.19 11.75 -6.89
N ALA A 30 7.29 10.78 -6.74
CA ALA A 30 6.34 10.38 -7.76
C ALA A 30 5.31 11.47 -8.08
N LEU A 31 4.80 12.15 -7.03
CA LEU A 31 3.76 13.17 -7.15
C LEU A 31 4.29 14.52 -7.64
N ILE A 32 5.51 14.91 -7.25
CA ILE A 32 6.10 16.18 -7.68
C ILE A 32 6.23 16.21 -9.21
N GLY A 33 5.50 17.13 -9.83
CA GLY A 33 5.53 17.33 -11.29
C GLY A 33 4.99 16.14 -12.09
N MET A 34 4.12 15.31 -11.50
CA MET A 34 3.55 14.11 -12.15
C MET A 34 4.62 13.13 -12.68
N LYS A 35 5.77 13.04 -12.00
CA LYS A 35 6.90 12.19 -12.41
C LYS A 35 6.53 10.71 -12.52
N TRP A 36 5.55 10.25 -11.77
CA TRP A 36 5.04 8.87 -11.86
C TRP A 36 4.59 8.47 -13.27
N ILE A 37 4.16 9.41 -14.12
CA ILE A 37 3.80 9.13 -15.52
C ILE A 37 5.01 8.61 -16.30
N GLN A 38 6.21 9.12 -15.99
CA GLN A 38 7.46 8.70 -16.65
C GLN A 38 7.88 7.29 -16.26
N ASP A 39 7.33 6.74 -15.17
CA ASP A 39 7.65 5.40 -14.67
C ASP A 39 6.85 4.29 -15.38
N ILE A 40 5.86 4.68 -16.19
CA ILE A 40 4.98 3.79 -16.93
C ILE A 40 5.63 3.51 -18.29
N HIS A 41 5.99 2.26 -18.50
CA HIS A 41 6.62 1.77 -19.72
C HIS A 41 5.90 0.53 -20.24
N GLY A 42 5.70 0.44 -21.55
CA GLY A 42 5.09 -0.73 -22.19
C GLY A 42 4.00 -0.35 -23.17
N ILE A 43 3.26 -1.35 -23.63
CA ILE A 43 2.17 -1.20 -24.59
C ILE A 43 0.86 -0.99 -23.83
N ALA A 44 0.26 0.18 -23.97
CA ALA A 44 -1.01 0.49 -23.33
C ALA A 44 -2.17 -0.26 -24.01
N SER A 45 -2.77 -1.21 -23.31
CA SER A 45 -4.10 -1.74 -23.67
C SER A 45 -5.20 -0.78 -23.23
N ILE A 46 -6.42 -0.98 -23.73
CA ILE A 46 -7.60 -0.18 -23.31
C ILE A 46 -7.81 -0.28 -21.79
N ASP A 47 -7.58 -1.45 -21.20
CA ASP A 47 -7.77 -1.65 -19.76
C ASP A 47 -6.71 -0.90 -18.94
N VAL A 48 -5.45 -0.91 -19.40
CA VAL A 48 -4.37 -0.10 -18.79
C VAL A 48 -4.70 1.38 -18.87
N LEU A 49 -5.24 1.85 -20.00
CA LEU A 49 -5.63 3.25 -20.17
C LEU A 49 -6.76 3.65 -19.22
N ARG A 50 -7.72 2.75 -18.96
CA ARG A 50 -8.77 2.97 -17.95
C ARG A 50 -8.19 3.08 -16.55
N GLU A 51 -7.29 2.18 -16.17
CA GLU A 51 -6.60 2.28 -14.87
C GLU A 51 -5.81 3.58 -14.77
N PHE A 52 -5.18 4.02 -15.86
CA PHE A 52 -4.36 5.24 -15.87
C PHE A 52 -5.22 6.47 -15.59
N ILE A 53 -6.34 6.60 -16.27
CA ILE A 53 -7.28 7.71 -16.05
C ILE A 53 -7.80 7.69 -14.61
N LYS A 54 -8.19 6.52 -14.09
CA LYS A 54 -8.65 6.40 -12.70
C LYS A 54 -7.55 6.77 -11.70
N LEU A 55 -6.31 6.35 -11.94
CA LEU A 55 -5.15 6.69 -11.13
C LEU A 55 -4.87 8.19 -11.15
N CYS A 56 -4.97 8.84 -12.32
CA CYS A 56 -4.86 10.29 -12.43
C CYS A 56 -5.87 10.99 -11.52
N TYR A 57 -7.16 10.65 -11.61
CA TYR A 57 -8.18 11.24 -10.75
C TYR A 57 -7.92 10.96 -9.27
N PHE A 58 -7.53 9.73 -8.92
CA PHE A 58 -7.20 9.35 -7.55
C PHE A 58 -6.04 10.18 -6.98
N ILE A 59 -4.99 10.40 -7.77
CA ILE A 59 -3.82 11.17 -7.36
C ILE A 59 -4.12 12.67 -7.27
N MET A 60 -4.98 13.20 -8.14
CA MET A 60 -5.35 14.63 -8.13
C MET A 60 -5.98 15.07 -6.81
N ASP A 61 -6.64 14.16 -6.10
CA ASP A 61 -7.26 14.44 -4.80
C ASP A 61 -6.24 14.36 -3.63
N ILE A 62 -4.99 13.99 -3.89
CA ILE A 62 -3.94 13.85 -2.87
C ILE A 62 -3.14 15.15 -2.77
N THR A 63 -3.20 15.80 -1.61
CA THR A 63 -2.35 16.95 -1.27
C THR A 63 -1.30 16.53 -0.25
N LEU A 64 -0.01 16.62 -0.62
CA LEU A 64 1.09 16.44 0.32
C LEU A 64 1.19 17.66 1.24
N GLN A 65 1.30 17.41 2.55
CA GLN A 65 1.46 18.47 3.56
C GLN A 65 2.94 18.63 3.91
N PRO A 66 3.60 19.74 3.51
CA PRO A 66 5.03 19.92 3.78
C PRO A 66 5.30 20.00 5.28
N GLY A 67 6.28 19.24 5.75
CA GLY A 67 6.69 19.22 7.17
C GLY A 67 5.73 18.50 8.10
N VAL A 68 4.71 17.80 7.57
CA VAL A 68 3.84 16.91 8.33
C VAL A 68 4.22 15.47 8.00
N ASP A 69 4.63 14.72 9.02
CA ASP A 69 4.96 13.30 8.86
C ASP A 69 3.73 12.46 8.52
N ASP A 70 3.93 11.43 7.70
CA ASP A 70 2.89 10.47 7.38
C ASP A 70 2.44 9.68 8.61
N VAL A 71 1.12 9.46 8.72
CA VAL A 71 0.56 8.66 9.82
C VAL A 71 0.53 7.18 9.43
N HIS A 72 1.38 6.39 10.08
CA HIS A 72 1.29 4.94 9.98
C HIS A 72 -0.01 4.42 10.63
N ARG A 73 -0.88 3.81 9.82
CA ARG A 73 -2.15 3.20 10.27
C ARG A 73 -1.98 1.67 10.38
N TRP A 74 -1.93 1.17 11.61
CA TRP A 74 -1.79 -0.25 11.93
C TRP A 74 -3.10 -1.02 11.66
N ARG A 75 -3.13 -1.81 10.59
CA ARG A 75 -4.35 -2.51 10.14
C ARG A 75 -4.78 -3.68 11.02
N LEU A 76 -3.87 -4.19 11.86
CA LEU A 76 -4.11 -5.31 12.77
C LEU A 76 -4.67 -4.83 14.13
N SER A 77 -5.21 -3.62 14.19
CA SER A 77 -5.95 -3.09 15.33
C SER A 77 -7.13 -2.25 14.85
N ASN A 78 -8.27 -2.36 15.55
CA ASN A 78 -9.46 -1.54 15.27
C ASN A 78 -9.20 -0.05 15.51
N SER A 79 -8.29 0.29 16.43
CA SER A 79 -7.90 1.69 16.69
C SER A 79 -7.02 2.28 15.58
N GLY A 80 -6.48 1.45 14.68
CA GLY A 80 -5.49 1.86 13.69
C GLY A 80 -4.14 2.25 14.29
N GLN A 81 -3.96 2.11 15.61
CA GLN A 81 -2.71 2.40 16.30
C GLN A 81 -1.88 1.15 16.51
N TYR A 82 -0.57 1.29 16.34
CA TYR A 82 0.39 0.25 16.65
C TYR A 82 0.51 0.06 18.16
N SER A 83 0.56 -1.19 18.61
CA SER A 83 0.95 -1.55 19.96
C SER A 83 1.67 -2.90 19.95
N VAL A 84 2.58 -3.12 20.90
CA VAL A 84 3.25 -4.42 21.05
C VAL A 84 2.23 -5.55 21.25
N SER A 85 1.16 -5.28 22.00
CA SER A 85 0.08 -6.24 22.26
C SER A 85 -0.68 -6.64 20.97
N SER A 86 -1.08 -5.66 20.16
CA SER A 86 -1.78 -5.94 18.88
C SER A 86 -0.85 -6.64 17.88
N ALA A 87 0.44 -6.30 17.86
CA ALA A 87 1.43 -7.02 17.05
C ALA A 87 1.59 -8.47 17.48
N TYR A 88 1.72 -8.73 18.78
CA TYR A 88 1.83 -10.09 19.31
C TYR A 88 0.55 -10.89 19.04
N THR A 89 -0.62 -10.30 19.29
CA THR A 89 -1.91 -10.95 19.01
C THR A 89 -2.04 -11.35 17.54
N ALA A 90 -1.65 -10.47 16.62
CA ALA A 90 -1.66 -10.76 15.19
C ALA A 90 -0.63 -11.84 14.80
N LEU A 91 0.55 -11.83 15.41
CA LEU A 91 1.59 -12.86 15.17
C LEU A 91 1.12 -14.26 15.56
N PHE A 92 0.33 -14.37 16.64
CA PHE A 92 -0.21 -15.63 17.14
C PHE A 92 -1.63 -15.93 16.64
N GLN A 93 -2.13 -15.16 15.69
CA GLN A 93 -3.42 -15.45 15.07
C GLN A 93 -3.34 -16.78 14.31
N GLY A 94 -4.22 -17.73 14.67
CA GLY A 94 -4.18 -19.10 14.13
C GLY A 94 -3.24 -20.05 14.88
N SER A 95 -2.58 -19.61 15.95
CA SER A 95 -1.86 -20.52 16.84
C SER A 95 -2.82 -21.45 17.58
N THR A 96 -2.39 -22.70 17.80
CA THR A 96 -3.14 -23.66 18.61
C THR A 96 -2.60 -23.61 20.04
N GLN A 97 -3.50 -23.46 21.01
CA GLN A 97 -3.10 -23.57 22.42
C GLN A 97 -2.91 -25.04 22.77
N PHE A 98 -1.73 -25.37 23.31
CA PHE A 98 -1.51 -26.66 23.94
C PHE A 98 -2.15 -26.64 25.34
N GLY A 99 -2.99 -27.63 25.63
CA GLY A 99 -3.50 -27.85 26.97
C GLY A 99 -2.38 -28.21 27.95
N PRO A 100 -2.58 -27.99 29.26
CA PRO A 100 -1.62 -28.41 30.28
C PRO A 100 -1.38 -29.92 30.19
N TRP A 101 -0.12 -30.32 30.36
CA TRP A 101 0.33 -31.72 30.28
C TRP A 101 -0.03 -32.53 31.53
N GLU A 102 -0.37 -31.86 32.63
CA GLU A 102 -0.92 -32.47 33.84
C GLU A 102 -2.42 -32.20 33.95
N ARG A 103 -3.18 -33.25 34.28
CA ARG A 103 -4.58 -33.14 34.69
C ARG A 103 -4.60 -32.81 36.18
N VAL A 104 -5.25 -31.69 36.53
CA VAL A 104 -5.63 -31.37 37.92
C VAL A 104 -6.68 -32.36 38.40
#